data_AF-A0A968T552-F1
#
_entry.id   AF-A0A968T552-F1
#
_cell.length_a   1.000
_cell.length_b   1.000
_cell.length_c   1.000
_cell.angle_alpha   90.00
_cell.angle_beta   90.00
_cell.angle_gamma   90.00
#
_symmetry.space_group_name_H-M   'P 1'
#
loop_
_entity.id
_entity.type
_entity.pdbx_description
1 polymer ?
#
loop_
_entity_poly.entity_id
_entity_poly.type
_entity_poly.pdbx_seq_one_letter_code
_entity_poly.pdbx_strand_id
1 'polypeptide(L)'
;MRYQADGLYFLVKSLMLCQQLNPERTLPENWYNGTKKLADALTKIFIENGQFGQHLDYKTGAIISGGTASGGIAVGALALSSQFYRNPGYLQVAKAAGDYYYSHFIQKGLTNGGPGDIFQAPDSESAFGLLESYVVLYEVTQDPKWLKIAKEIANQCASWVVSYDFVFPSKSTFHQLGMLTNGTVIANVQTSTVPRVFARSREIHF
;
A
#
# COMPACT_ATOMS: atom_id res chain seq x y z
N MET A 1 -3.43 -9.80 5.71
CA MET A 1 -3.96 -9.23 4.45
C MET A 1 -2.93 -8.34 3.77
N ARG A 2 -2.34 -7.37 4.48
CA ARG A 2 -1.27 -6.49 3.96
C ARG A 2 -0.21 -7.24 3.14
N TYR A 3 0.41 -8.27 3.72
CA TYR A 3 1.46 -9.06 3.05
C TYR A 3 0.99 -9.74 1.76
N GLN A 4 -0.22 -10.30 1.75
CA GLN A 4 -0.77 -10.95 0.55
C GLN A 4 -1.05 -9.92 -0.55
N ALA A 5 -1.56 -8.76 -0.17
CA ALA A 5 -1.88 -7.67 -1.09
C ALA A 5 -0.61 -7.00 -1.67
N ASP A 6 0.39 -6.72 -0.83
CA ASP A 6 1.71 -6.24 -1.28
C ASP A 6 2.40 -7.27 -2.16
N GLY A 7 2.33 -8.55 -1.76
CA GLY A 7 2.84 -9.66 -2.55
C GLY A 7 2.26 -9.67 -3.96
N LEU A 8 0.93 -9.58 -4.10
CA LEU A 8 0.31 -9.50 -5.43
C LEU A 8 0.77 -8.26 -6.20
N TYR A 9 0.80 -7.11 -5.53
CA TYR A 9 1.17 -5.83 -6.15
C TYR A 9 2.56 -5.89 -6.80
N PHE A 10 3.56 -6.32 -6.03
CA PHE A 10 4.92 -6.40 -6.53
C PHE A 10 5.13 -7.54 -7.50
N LEU A 11 4.51 -8.71 -7.28
CA LEU A 11 4.60 -9.83 -8.22
C LEU A 11 4.08 -9.44 -9.61
N VAL A 12 2.91 -8.81 -9.70
CA VAL A 12 2.35 -8.36 -10.98
C VAL A 12 3.26 -7.32 -11.64
N LYS A 13 3.72 -6.31 -10.90
CA LYS A 13 4.67 -5.32 -11.43
C LYS A 13 5.96 -5.97 -11.94
N SER A 14 6.50 -6.95 -11.21
CA SER A 14 7.69 -7.70 -11.63
C SER A 14 7.44 -8.49 -12.92
N LEU A 15 6.29 -9.16 -13.06
CA LEU A 15 5.94 -9.89 -14.28
C LEU A 15 5.76 -8.95 -15.48
N MET A 16 5.09 -7.81 -15.28
CA MET A 16 4.95 -6.77 -16.30
C MET A 16 6.31 -6.24 -16.75
N LEU A 17 7.21 -5.93 -15.80
CA LEU A 17 8.56 -5.46 -16.09
C LEU A 17 9.38 -6.51 -16.84
N CYS A 18 9.30 -7.79 -16.46
CA CYS A 18 9.98 -8.87 -17.16
C CYS A 18 9.55 -8.96 -18.64
N GLN A 19 8.25 -8.86 -18.93
CA GLN A 19 7.75 -8.85 -20.29
C GLN A 19 8.18 -7.60 -21.06
N GLN A 20 8.20 -6.44 -20.42
CA GLN A 20 8.63 -5.19 -21.04
C GLN A 20 10.12 -5.21 -21.42
N LEU A 21 10.98 -5.72 -20.54
CA LEU A 21 12.42 -5.77 -20.78
C LEU A 21 12.83 -6.91 -21.73
N ASN A 22 12.08 -8.02 -21.74
CA ASN A 22 12.38 -9.18 -22.58
C ASN A 22 11.07 -9.78 -23.15
N PRO A 23 10.49 -9.20 -24.21
CA PRO A 23 9.22 -9.66 -24.78
C PRO A 23 9.22 -11.12 -25.25
N GLU A 24 10.37 -11.60 -25.74
CA GLU A 24 10.57 -12.97 -26.23
C GLU A 24 10.73 -14.00 -25.10
N ARG A 25 10.93 -13.55 -23.85
CA ARG A 25 11.14 -14.44 -22.72
C ARG A 25 9.80 -14.95 -22.20
N THR A 26 9.58 -16.25 -22.33
CA THR A 26 8.47 -16.92 -21.66
C THR A 26 8.61 -16.79 -20.14
N LEU A 27 7.58 -16.27 -19.49
CA LEU A 27 7.50 -16.22 -18.04
C LEU A 27 7.42 -17.64 -17.47
N PRO A 28 8.13 -17.96 -16.38
CA PRO A 28 7.96 -19.23 -15.69
C PRO A 28 6.49 -19.47 -15.33
N GLU A 29 5.95 -20.61 -15.75
CA GLU A 29 4.52 -20.93 -15.61
C GLU A 29 4.07 -20.90 -14.14
N ASN A 30 4.93 -21.38 -13.24
CA ASN A 30 4.67 -21.33 -11.80
C ASN A 30 4.54 -19.90 -11.26
N TRP A 31 5.27 -18.92 -11.80
CA TRP A 31 5.17 -17.51 -11.40
C TRP A 31 3.88 -16.88 -11.94
N TYR A 32 3.59 -17.13 -13.22
CA TYR A 32 2.36 -16.64 -13.85
C TYR A 32 1.11 -17.19 -13.16
N ASN A 33 1.05 -18.52 -12.96
CA ASN A 33 -0.08 -19.19 -12.33
C ASN A 33 -0.17 -18.90 -10.83
N GLY A 34 0.97 -18.82 -10.12
CA GLY A 34 1.00 -18.50 -8.70
C GLY A 34 0.46 -17.09 -8.42
N THR A 35 0.89 -16.11 -9.21
CA THR A 35 0.42 -14.72 -9.10
C THR A 35 -1.07 -14.62 -9.46
N LYS A 36 -1.53 -15.35 -10.49
CA LYS A 36 -2.95 -15.40 -10.86
C LYS A 36 -3.82 -15.97 -9.74
N LYS A 37 -3.40 -17.08 -9.14
CA LYS A 37 -4.12 -17.70 -8.00
C LYS A 37 -4.27 -16.73 -6.83
N LEU A 38 -3.27 -15.90 -6.57
CA LEU A 38 -3.34 -14.88 -5.53
C LEU A 38 -4.35 -13.77 -5.89
N ALA A 39 -4.37 -13.30 -7.14
CA ALA A 39 -5.40 -12.37 -7.62
C ALA A 39 -6.81 -12.96 -7.52
N ASP A 40 -6.99 -14.22 -7.93
CA ASP A 40 -8.25 -14.94 -7.82
C ASP A 40 -8.72 -15.07 -6.36
N ALA A 41 -7.80 -15.40 -5.45
CA ALA A 41 -8.10 -15.52 -4.02
C ALA A 41 -8.55 -14.18 -3.41
N LEU A 42 -7.83 -13.09 -3.67
CA LEU A 42 -8.22 -11.76 -3.18
C LEU A 42 -9.55 -11.30 -3.76
N THR A 43 -9.79 -11.57 -5.04
CA THR A 43 -11.05 -11.30 -5.72
C THR A 43 -12.21 -12.03 -5.03
N LYS A 44 -12.03 -13.33 -4.77
CA LYS A 44 -13.02 -14.16 -4.07
C LYS A 44 -13.32 -13.62 -2.67
N ILE A 45 -12.28 -13.31 -1.88
CA ILE A 45 -12.43 -12.77 -0.52
C ILE A 45 -13.30 -11.51 -0.53
N PHE A 46 -13.04 -10.58 -1.45
CA PHE A 46 -13.81 -9.34 -1.51
C PHE A 46 -15.26 -9.59 -1.93
N ILE A 47 -15.50 -10.44 -2.93
CA ILE A 47 -16.85 -10.78 -3.38
C ILE A 47 -17.69 -11.39 -2.26
N GLU A 48 -17.09 -12.29 -1.47
CA GLU A 48 -17.80 -13.00 -0.40
C GLU A 48 -18.05 -12.13 0.85
N ASN A 49 -17.17 -11.17 1.14
CA ASN A 49 -17.19 -10.45 2.42
C ASN A 49 -17.43 -8.93 2.30
N GLY A 50 -17.34 -8.36 1.09
CA GLY A 50 -17.40 -6.91 0.86
C GLY A 50 -16.18 -6.13 1.36
N GLN A 51 -15.14 -6.82 1.80
CA GLN A 51 -13.90 -6.24 2.33
C GLN A 51 -12.77 -7.29 2.30
N PHE A 52 -11.51 -6.85 2.44
CA PHE A 52 -10.36 -7.75 2.53
C PHE A 52 -10.01 -8.18 3.97
N GLY A 53 -10.34 -7.34 4.96
CA GLY A 53 -9.94 -7.55 6.36
C GLY A 53 -8.44 -7.40 6.61
N GLN A 54 -8.01 -7.68 7.84
CA GLN A 54 -6.61 -7.68 8.29
C GLN A 54 -6.12 -9.11 8.44
N HIS A 55 -6.89 -9.93 9.15
CA HIS A 55 -6.59 -11.31 9.46
C HIS A 55 -7.66 -12.23 8.88
N LEU A 56 -7.21 -13.29 8.22
CA LEU A 56 -8.05 -14.31 7.62
C LEU A 56 -7.74 -15.66 8.24
N ASP A 57 -8.76 -16.51 8.33
CA ASP A 57 -8.55 -17.92 8.60
C ASP A 57 -7.93 -18.58 7.37
N TYR A 58 -6.77 -19.20 7.55
CA TYR A 58 -5.98 -19.73 6.44
C TYR A 58 -6.63 -20.94 5.74
N LYS A 59 -7.57 -21.64 6.40
CA LYS A 59 -8.24 -22.82 5.83
C LYS A 59 -9.50 -22.42 5.07
N THR A 60 -10.27 -21.51 5.63
CA THR A 60 -11.62 -21.15 5.15
C THR A 60 -11.64 -19.86 4.35
N GLY A 61 -10.64 -18.98 4.54
CA GLY A 61 -10.64 -17.63 3.97
C GLY A 61 -11.58 -16.66 4.70
N ALA A 62 -12.23 -17.09 5.79
CA ALA A 62 -13.13 -16.25 6.57
C ALA A 62 -12.37 -15.10 7.24
N ILE A 63 -13.00 -13.93 7.30
CA ILE A 63 -12.42 -12.76 7.96
C ILE A 63 -12.50 -12.95 9.47
N ILE A 64 -11.33 -13.06 10.12
CA ILE A 64 -11.19 -13.08 11.58
C ILE A 64 -11.25 -11.65 12.13
N SER A 65 -10.58 -10.72 11.43
CA SER A 65 -10.53 -9.30 11.82
C SER A 65 -10.77 -8.43 10.59
N GLY A 66 -11.95 -7.79 10.55
CA GLY A 66 -12.40 -6.90 9.49
C GLY A 66 -12.35 -5.42 9.90
N GLY A 67 -12.96 -4.53 9.11
CA GLY A 67 -13.10 -3.12 9.46
C GLY A 67 -11.80 -2.32 9.41
N THR A 68 -10.90 -2.68 8.48
CA THR A 68 -9.55 -2.13 8.41
C THR A 68 -9.13 -1.71 6.99
N ALA A 69 -8.24 -0.72 6.91
CA ALA A 69 -7.53 -0.29 5.71
C ALA A 69 -6.28 -1.14 5.37
N SER A 70 -5.95 -2.17 6.16
CA SER A 70 -4.78 -3.04 5.98
C SER A 70 -4.62 -3.61 4.56
N GLY A 71 -5.75 -3.96 3.93
CA GLY A 71 -5.81 -4.51 2.57
C GLY A 71 -5.85 -3.47 1.46
N GLY A 72 -5.67 -2.18 1.75
CA GLY A 72 -5.87 -1.08 0.79
C GLY A 72 -5.12 -1.26 -0.53
N ILE A 73 -3.86 -1.71 -0.48
CA ILE A 73 -3.02 -1.94 -1.67
C ILE A 73 -3.59 -2.97 -2.65
N ALA A 74 -4.47 -3.87 -2.19
CA ALA A 74 -5.08 -4.89 -3.02
C ALA A 74 -5.91 -4.27 -4.16
N VAL A 75 -6.42 -3.05 -3.97
CA VAL A 75 -7.13 -2.28 -5.01
C VAL A 75 -6.20 -2.05 -6.21
N GLY A 76 -5.01 -1.47 -5.98
CA GLY A 76 -4.01 -1.27 -7.04
C GLY A 76 -3.54 -2.60 -7.62
N ALA A 77 -3.31 -3.60 -6.77
CA ALA A 77 -2.84 -4.91 -7.19
C ALA A 77 -3.82 -5.61 -8.14
N LEU A 78 -5.13 -5.57 -7.85
CA LEU A 78 -6.17 -6.13 -8.71
C LEU A 78 -6.38 -5.33 -9.99
N ALA A 79 -6.23 -3.99 -9.94
CA ALA A 79 -6.29 -3.15 -11.13
C ALA A 79 -5.14 -3.49 -12.12
N LEU A 80 -3.90 -3.64 -11.63
CA LEU A 80 -2.78 -4.09 -12.45
C LEU A 80 -2.97 -5.54 -12.93
N SER A 81 -3.47 -6.42 -12.06
CA SER A 81 -3.79 -7.80 -12.43
C SER A 81 -4.78 -7.85 -13.58
N SER A 82 -5.78 -6.95 -13.59
CA SER A 82 -6.76 -6.86 -14.68
C SER A 82 -6.09 -6.57 -16.02
N GLN A 83 -5.12 -5.65 -16.06
CA GLN A 83 -4.38 -5.34 -17.29
C GLN A 83 -3.50 -6.50 -17.72
N PHE A 84 -2.71 -7.03 -16.79
CA PHE A 84 -1.73 -8.09 -17.07
C PHE A 84 -2.40 -9.39 -17.55
N TYR A 85 -3.46 -9.84 -16.86
CA TYR A 85 -4.19 -11.06 -17.21
C TYR A 85 -5.34 -10.84 -18.19
N ARG A 86 -5.60 -9.59 -18.61
CA ARG A 86 -6.75 -9.19 -19.45
C ARG A 86 -8.09 -9.69 -18.89
N ASN A 87 -8.23 -9.64 -17.56
CA ASN A 87 -9.41 -10.12 -16.85
C ASN A 87 -10.19 -8.93 -16.25
N PRO A 88 -11.31 -8.49 -16.88
CA PRO A 88 -12.07 -7.34 -16.40
C PRO A 88 -12.73 -7.56 -15.03
N GLY A 89 -12.91 -8.81 -14.59
CA GLY A 89 -13.46 -9.12 -13.27
C GLY A 89 -12.59 -8.59 -12.13
N TYR A 90 -11.27 -8.61 -12.29
CA TYR A 90 -10.35 -8.03 -11.30
C TYR A 90 -10.53 -6.51 -11.19
N LEU A 91 -10.74 -5.82 -12.31
CA LEU A 91 -10.97 -4.37 -12.30
C LEU A 91 -12.32 -4.01 -11.67
N GLN A 92 -13.36 -4.82 -11.89
CA GLN A 92 -14.66 -4.62 -11.24
C GLN A 92 -14.52 -4.71 -9.72
N VAL A 93 -13.82 -5.72 -9.22
CA VAL A 93 -13.54 -5.86 -7.79
C VAL A 93 -12.64 -4.75 -7.27
N ALA A 94 -11.60 -4.36 -8.01
CA ALA A 94 -10.74 -3.23 -7.64
C ALA A 94 -11.53 -1.93 -7.46
N LYS A 95 -12.45 -1.62 -8.38
CA LYS A 95 -13.32 -0.43 -8.28
C LYS A 95 -14.27 -0.52 -7.08
N ALA A 96 -14.91 -1.67 -6.88
CA ALA A 96 -15.81 -1.88 -5.74
C ALA A 96 -15.07 -1.75 -4.39
N ALA A 97 -13.86 -2.32 -4.30
CA ALA A 97 -12.99 -2.18 -3.15
C ALA A 97 -12.49 -0.74 -2.95
N GLY A 98 -12.16 -0.04 -4.03
CA GLY A 98 -11.85 1.39 -4.00
C GLY A 98 -13.00 2.24 -3.46
N ASP A 99 -14.24 1.93 -3.83
CA ASP A 99 -15.43 2.63 -3.30
C ASP A 99 -15.70 2.31 -1.82
N TYR A 100 -15.50 1.05 -1.43
CA TYR A 100 -15.55 0.63 -0.03
C TYR A 100 -14.53 1.41 0.82
N TYR A 101 -13.26 1.43 0.40
CA TYR A 101 -12.22 2.13 1.16
C TYR A 101 -12.44 3.64 1.23
N TYR A 102 -12.95 4.23 0.16
CA TYR A 102 -13.23 5.65 0.13
C TYR A 102 -14.30 6.02 1.17
N SER A 103 -15.44 5.33 1.14
CA SER A 103 -16.59 5.59 2.02
C SER A 103 -16.34 5.23 3.48
N HIS A 104 -15.56 4.17 3.76
CA HIS A 104 -15.41 3.65 5.12
C HIS A 104 -14.22 4.24 5.88
N PHE A 105 -13.21 4.75 5.18
CA PHE A 105 -11.93 5.19 5.75
C PHE A 105 -11.56 6.62 5.33
N ILE A 106 -11.37 6.85 4.02
CA ILE A 106 -10.82 8.12 3.52
C ILE A 106 -11.76 9.29 3.82
N GLN A 107 -13.06 9.17 3.52
CA GLN A 107 -14.03 10.23 3.81
C GLN A 107 -14.14 10.55 5.31
N LYS A 108 -13.75 9.60 6.18
CA LYS A 108 -13.75 9.78 7.64
C LYS A 108 -12.41 10.32 8.17
N GLY A 109 -11.42 10.51 7.30
CA GLY A 109 -10.08 10.99 7.68
C GLY A 109 -9.28 9.97 8.49
N LEU A 110 -9.57 8.68 8.36
CA LEU A 110 -8.95 7.63 9.17
C LEU A 110 -8.54 6.44 8.31
N THR A 111 -7.26 6.06 8.40
CA THR A 111 -6.71 4.80 7.87
C THR A 111 -6.04 4.02 9.00
N ASN A 112 -6.09 2.69 8.94
CA ASN A 112 -5.63 1.84 10.03
C ASN A 112 -5.17 0.43 9.61
N GLY A 113 -4.42 -0.21 10.51
CA GLY A 113 -4.03 -1.62 10.44
C GLY A 113 -3.04 -1.95 9.31
N GLY A 114 -2.30 -0.96 8.81
CA GLY A 114 -1.22 -1.17 7.84
C GLY A 114 -0.13 -2.11 8.39
N PRO A 115 0.57 -1.71 9.47
CA PRO A 115 1.53 -2.58 10.16
C PRO A 115 0.83 -3.76 10.86
N GLY A 116 1.46 -4.93 10.81
CA GLY A 116 0.93 -6.16 11.41
C GLY A 116 0.99 -6.20 12.94
N ASP A 117 1.74 -5.29 13.57
CA ASP A 117 2.09 -5.28 14.99
C ASP A 117 1.36 -4.21 15.81
N ILE A 118 0.52 -3.37 15.18
CA ILE A 118 -0.18 -2.25 15.86
C ILE A 118 -1.69 -2.47 16.02
N PHE A 119 -2.14 -3.72 15.90
CA PHE A 119 -3.57 -4.04 15.73
C PHE A 119 -4.21 -3.19 14.63
N GLN A 120 -5.28 -2.45 14.94
CA GLN A 120 -6.00 -1.57 14.02
C GLN A 120 -5.84 -0.10 14.41
N ALA A 121 -4.70 0.28 15.00
CA ALA A 121 -4.42 1.67 15.30
C ALA A 121 -4.25 2.50 14.02
N PRO A 122 -4.58 3.81 14.07
CA PRO A 122 -4.33 4.72 12.97
C PRO A 122 -2.86 4.73 12.53
N ASP A 123 -2.63 4.66 11.22
CA ASP A 123 -1.28 4.55 10.67
C ASP A 123 -1.12 5.16 9.28
N SER A 124 0.13 5.47 8.96
CA SER A 124 0.55 6.05 7.69
C SER A 124 0.69 5.01 6.57
N GLU A 125 1.06 3.76 6.87
CA GLU A 125 1.34 2.74 5.84
C GLU A 125 0.08 2.35 5.06
N SER A 126 -1.06 2.24 5.75
CA SER A 126 -2.36 2.01 5.14
C SER A 126 -2.80 3.22 4.30
N ALA A 127 -2.49 4.45 4.74
CA ALA A 127 -2.72 5.65 3.94
C ALA A 127 -1.91 5.64 2.63
N PHE A 128 -0.61 5.38 2.71
CA PHE A 128 0.26 5.29 1.54
C PHE A 128 -0.12 4.13 0.61
N GLY A 129 -0.51 2.98 1.16
CA GLY A 129 -0.99 1.84 0.36
C GLY A 129 -2.29 2.15 -0.40
N LEU A 130 -3.20 2.93 0.20
CA LEU A 130 -4.40 3.44 -0.47
C LEU A 130 -4.04 4.48 -1.53
N LEU A 131 -3.17 5.44 -1.22
CA LEU A 131 -2.69 6.44 -2.19
C LEU A 131 -2.18 5.78 -3.46
N GLU A 132 -1.25 4.83 -3.33
CA GLU A 132 -0.72 4.07 -4.47
C GLU A 132 -1.84 3.38 -5.25
N SER A 133 -2.81 2.78 -4.56
CA SER A 133 -3.94 2.11 -5.21
C SER A 133 -4.84 3.03 -6.02
N TYR A 134 -5.13 4.23 -5.52
CA TYR A 134 -5.97 5.19 -6.24
C TYR A 134 -5.25 5.82 -7.42
N VAL A 135 -3.92 6.05 -7.31
CA VAL A 135 -3.09 6.44 -8.45
C VAL A 135 -3.15 5.36 -9.52
N VAL A 136 -2.92 4.09 -9.16
CA VAL A 136 -2.99 2.97 -10.11
C VAL A 136 -4.39 2.83 -10.72
N LEU A 137 -5.47 2.95 -9.93
CA LEU A 137 -6.83 2.92 -10.47
C LEU A 137 -7.05 4.02 -11.51
N TYR A 138 -6.55 5.24 -11.25
CA TYR A 138 -6.61 6.33 -12.21
C TYR A 138 -5.80 5.99 -13.48
N GLU A 139 -4.57 5.50 -13.35
CA GLU A 139 -3.74 5.11 -14.50
C GLU A 139 -4.40 4.03 -15.36
N VAL A 140 -5.00 3.02 -14.72
CA VAL A 140 -5.64 1.89 -15.40
C VAL A 140 -6.96 2.28 -16.08
N THR A 141 -7.73 3.19 -15.48
CA THR A 141 -9.10 3.49 -15.91
C THR A 141 -9.28 4.84 -16.59
N GLN A 142 -8.37 5.78 -16.36
CA GLN A 142 -8.45 7.19 -16.74
C GLN A 142 -9.70 7.92 -16.20
N ASP A 143 -10.37 7.36 -15.18
CA ASP A 143 -11.54 7.97 -14.56
C ASP A 143 -11.11 9.02 -13.52
N PRO A 144 -11.47 10.31 -13.70
CA PRO A 144 -11.04 11.41 -12.84
C PRO A 144 -11.52 11.28 -11.39
N LYS A 145 -12.53 10.44 -11.11
CA LYS A 145 -12.95 10.10 -9.75
C LYS A 145 -11.78 9.61 -8.91
N TRP A 146 -10.97 8.68 -9.44
CA TRP A 146 -9.88 8.06 -8.68
C TRP A 146 -8.75 9.04 -8.43
N LEU A 147 -8.46 9.94 -9.39
CA LEU A 147 -7.48 11.02 -9.19
C LEU A 147 -7.93 12.00 -8.10
N LYS A 148 -9.23 12.32 -8.04
CA LYS A 148 -9.77 13.15 -6.96
C LYS A 148 -9.55 12.48 -5.60
N ILE A 149 -9.88 11.18 -5.48
CA ILE A 149 -9.67 10.43 -4.24
C ILE A 149 -8.18 10.33 -3.89
N ALA A 150 -7.31 10.11 -4.88
CA ALA A 150 -5.86 10.09 -4.71
C ALA A 150 -5.33 11.40 -4.10
N LYS A 151 -5.86 12.56 -4.52
CA LYS A 151 -5.52 13.86 -3.92
C LYS A 151 -6.00 13.98 -2.47
N GLU A 152 -7.19 13.48 -2.16
CA GLU A 152 -7.73 13.48 -0.79
C GLU A 152 -6.86 12.64 0.15
N ILE A 153 -6.50 11.41 -0.24
CA ILE A 153 -5.61 10.57 0.56
C ILE A 153 -4.17 11.11 0.60
N ALA A 154 -3.69 11.78 -0.46
CA ALA A 154 -2.38 12.45 -0.41
C ALA A 154 -2.32 13.53 0.68
N ASN A 155 -3.39 14.28 0.89
CA ASN A 155 -3.48 15.23 2.01
C ASN A 155 -3.44 14.51 3.37
N GLN A 156 -4.07 13.34 3.49
CA GLN A 156 -3.98 12.52 4.71
C GLN A 156 -2.56 11.99 4.91
N CYS A 157 -1.91 11.49 3.86
CA CYS A 157 -0.50 11.11 3.91
C CYS A 157 0.39 12.26 4.39
N ALA A 158 0.17 13.48 3.89
CA ALA A 158 0.92 14.66 4.31
C ALA A 158 0.80 14.94 5.82
N SER A 159 -0.33 14.61 6.45
CA SER A 159 -0.50 14.76 7.90
C SER A 159 0.40 13.82 8.74
N TRP A 160 0.90 12.73 8.13
CA TRP A 160 1.85 11.81 8.75
C TRP A 160 3.32 12.20 8.50
N VAL A 161 3.57 13.21 7.67
CA VAL A 161 4.91 13.65 7.28
C VAL A 161 5.26 14.95 8.00
N VAL A 162 6.44 14.99 8.58
CA VAL A 162 7.01 16.18 9.20
C VAL A 162 8.26 16.56 8.40
N SER A 163 8.30 17.75 7.82
CA SER A 163 9.40 18.20 6.94
C SER A 163 10.20 19.31 7.61
N TYR A 164 10.99 18.95 8.62
CA TYR A 164 12.00 19.84 9.21
C TYR A 164 13.24 19.08 9.65
N ASP A 165 14.36 19.80 9.76
CA ASP A 165 15.62 19.30 10.30
C ASP A 165 15.50 19.06 11.81
N PHE A 166 15.54 17.79 12.22
CA PHE A 166 15.49 17.43 13.62
C PHE A 166 16.79 17.82 14.31
N VAL A 167 16.67 18.66 15.35
CA VAL A 167 17.81 19.05 16.18
C VAL A 167 18.12 17.93 17.16
N PHE A 168 19.14 17.13 16.84
CA PHE A 168 19.57 16.04 17.71
C PHE A 168 20.17 16.57 19.02
N PRO A 169 19.93 15.89 20.17
CA PRO A 169 20.54 16.26 21.45
C PRO A 169 22.07 16.31 21.34
N SER A 170 22.71 17.30 21.99
CA SER A 170 24.15 17.57 21.84
C SER A 170 25.07 16.39 22.15
N LYS A 171 24.65 15.50 23.07
CA LYS A 171 25.38 14.29 23.46
C LYS A 171 25.13 13.07 22.56
N SER A 172 24.21 13.17 21.61
CA SER A 172 23.89 12.05 20.72
C SER A 172 24.94 11.89 19.63
N THR A 173 25.14 10.64 19.17
CA THR A 173 26.02 10.31 18.06
C THR A 173 25.67 11.12 16.80
N PHE A 174 24.39 11.31 16.50
CA PHE A 174 23.96 12.05 15.31
C PHE A 174 24.28 13.55 15.39
N HIS A 175 24.22 14.16 16.56
CA HIS A 175 24.71 15.53 16.74
C HIS A 175 26.23 15.62 16.56
N GLN A 176 26.98 14.70 17.18
CA GLN A 176 28.44 14.67 17.09
C GLN A 176 28.94 14.44 15.65
N LEU A 177 28.19 13.67 14.86
CA LEU A 177 28.46 13.45 13.44
C LEU A 177 27.91 14.55 12.52
N GLY A 178 27.28 15.61 13.07
CA GLY A 178 26.71 16.70 12.29
C GLY A 178 25.62 16.26 11.30
N MET A 179 24.88 15.19 11.63
CA MET A 179 23.84 14.63 10.77
C MET A 179 22.71 15.64 10.56
N LEU A 180 22.34 15.85 9.30
CA LEU A 180 21.18 16.65 8.91
C LEU A 180 20.01 15.73 8.59
N THR A 181 18.79 16.27 8.59
CA THR A 181 17.60 15.46 8.36
C THR A 181 16.61 16.17 7.48
N ASN A 182 15.97 15.51 6.53
CA ASN A 182 14.96 16.16 5.68
C ASN A 182 13.53 15.98 6.21
N GLY A 183 13.39 15.67 7.50
CA GLY A 183 12.12 15.31 8.11
C GLY A 183 11.96 13.82 8.37
N THR A 184 10.71 13.42 8.55
CA THR A 184 10.34 12.10 9.04
C THR A 184 8.89 11.74 8.69
N VAL A 185 8.58 10.45 8.71
CA VAL A 185 7.21 9.92 8.66
C VAL A 185 6.89 9.29 10.00
N ILE A 186 5.78 9.71 10.59
CA ILE A 186 5.21 9.06 11.78
C ILE A 186 4.52 7.79 11.30
N ALA A 187 5.06 6.63 11.66
CA ALA A 187 4.58 5.35 11.15
C ALA A 187 3.13 5.09 11.58
N ASN A 188 2.82 5.28 12.87
CA ASN A 188 1.51 5.07 13.46
C ASN A 188 1.43 5.75 14.84
N VAL A 189 0.23 5.77 15.43
CA VAL A 189 -0.01 6.42 16.74
C VAL A 189 0.50 5.65 17.96
N GLN A 190 0.87 4.37 17.82
CA GLN A 190 1.35 3.53 18.93
C GLN A 190 2.88 3.53 19.05
N THR A 191 3.59 4.08 18.07
CA THR A 191 5.05 4.09 18.08
C THR A 191 5.54 5.18 19.03
N SER A 192 6.07 4.77 20.18
CA SER A 192 6.65 5.68 21.19
C SER A 192 8.09 6.11 20.89
N THR A 193 8.69 5.61 19.80
CA THR A 193 10.05 5.94 19.39
C THR A 193 10.11 7.16 18.47
N VAL A 194 11.21 7.91 18.56
CA VAL A 194 11.51 9.06 17.70
C VAL A 194 11.22 8.67 16.25
N PRO A 195 10.42 9.46 15.50
CA PRO A 195 10.05 9.17 14.12
C PRO A 195 11.28 8.78 13.27
N ARG A 196 11.16 7.85 12.31
CA ARG A 196 12.31 7.48 11.46
C ARG A 196 12.81 8.69 10.71
N VAL A 197 13.93 9.22 11.15
CA VAL A 197 14.50 10.45 10.62
C VAL A 197 15.30 10.13 9.36
N PHE A 198 15.00 10.80 8.25
CA PHE A 198 15.80 10.67 7.03
C PHE A 198 17.08 11.47 7.18
N ALA A 199 18.14 10.81 7.69
CA ALA A 199 19.43 11.44 7.92
C ALA A 199 20.31 11.44 6.65
N ARG A 200 21.04 12.53 6.43
CA ARG A 200 22.08 12.65 5.40
C ARG A 200 23.38 13.15 6.03
N SER A 201 24.51 12.54 5.67
CA SER A 201 25.85 13.02 6.04
C SER A 201 26.20 14.28 5.24
N ARG A 202 26.97 15.20 5.82
CA ARG A 202 27.42 16.43 5.14
C ARG A 202 28.41 16.17 4.00
N GLU A 203 29.06 15.02 3.97
CA GLU A 203 30.04 14.67 2.93
C GLU A 203 29.48 13.60 1.99
N ILE A 204 29.24 14.01 0.73
CA ILE A 204 29.18 13.13 -0.44
C ILE A 204 30.17 13.74 -1.44
N HIS A 205 31.39 13.20 -1.47
CA HIS A 205 32.31 13.47 -2.57
C HIS A 205 31.90 12.56 -3.74
N PHE A 206 31.45 13.17 -4.84
CA PHE A 206 31.33 12.52 -6.15
C PHE A 206 32.69 12.48 -6.84
#